data_AF-A0A2S9FBX8-F1
#
_entry.id   AF-A0A2S9FBX8-F1
#
_cell.length_a   1.000
_cell.length_b   1.000
_cell.length_c   1.000
_cell.angle_alpha   90.00
_cell.angle_beta   90.00
_cell.angle_gamma   90.00
#
_symmetry.space_group_name_H-M   'P 1'
#
loop_
_entity.id
_entity.type
_entity.pdbx_description
1 polymer ?
#
loop_
_entity_poly.entity_id
_entity_poly.type
_entity_poly.pdbx_seq_one_letter_code
_entity_poly.pdbx_strand_id
1 'polypeptide(L)' 'MGWTQNLSDVDQRHIRELIADATSTDGIAPVGDQVLRALSHDRTRHLLAVADGVTQGYLNLAPAGEEPAMAELVVRPD' A
#
# COMPACT_ATOMS: atom_id res chain seq x y z
N MET A 1 -0.47 -2.30 -14.90
CA MET A 1 -0.17 -1.56 -13.66
C MET A 1 -0.20 -0.07 -13.98
N GLY A 2 -0.79 0.75 -13.12
CA GLY A 2 -0.85 2.21 -13.29
C GLY A 2 -1.05 2.89 -11.94
N TRP A 3 -0.60 4.14 -11.84
CA TRP A 3 -0.76 4.93 -10.62
C TRP A 3 -2.22 5.39 -10.47
N THR A 4 -2.74 5.34 -9.25
CA THR A 4 -4.04 5.94 -8.89
C THR A 4 -3.91 6.79 -7.62
N GLN A 5 -4.75 7.81 -7.47
CA GLN A 5 -4.89 8.54 -6.20
C GLN A 5 -6.09 8.06 -5.37
N ASN A 6 -7.00 7.30 -5.98
CA ASN A 6 -8.21 6.82 -5.32
C ASN A 6 -8.25 5.30 -5.37
N LEU A 7 -8.51 4.68 -4.22
CA LEU A 7 -8.65 3.24 -4.07
C LEU A 7 -10.12 2.88 -3.85
N SER A 8 -10.59 1.83 -4.52
CA SER A 8 -11.89 1.25 -4.21
C SER A 8 -11.88 0.64 -2.80
N ASP A 9 -13.04 0.50 -2.16
CA ASP A 9 -13.15 -0.16 -0.86
C ASP A 9 -12.62 -1.61 -0.89
N VAL A 10 -12.71 -2.27 -2.05
CA VAL A 10 -12.16 -3.59 -2.29
C VAL A 10 -10.63 -3.55 -2.29
N ASP A 11 -10.02 -2.62 -3.02
CA ASP A 11 -8.56 -2.46 -3.03
C ASP A 11 -8.02 -2.11 -1.65
N GLN A 12 -8.69 -1.19 -0.94
CA GLN A 12 -8.29 -0.83 0.42
C GLN A 12 -8.35 -2.03 1.38
N ARG A 13 -9.30 -2.95 1.20
CA ARG A 13 -9.39 -4.18 2.00
C ARG A 13 -8.23 -5.12 1.67
N HIS A 14 -8.00 -5.40 0.38
CA HIS A 14 -6.91 -6.28 -0.06
C HIS A 14 -5.52 -5.76 0.34
N ILE A 15 -5.33 -4.43 0.34
CA ILE A 15 -4.08 -3.82 0.81
C ILE A 15 -3.89 -4.04 2.32
N ARG A 16 -4.96 -3.89 3.13
CA ARG A 16 -4.87 -4.15 4.57
C ARG A 16 -4.60 -5.62 4.88
N GLU A 17 -5.22 -6.53 4.14
CA GLU A 17 -4.95 -7.98 4.23
C GLU A 17 -3.48 -8.28 3.89
N LEU A 18 -2.97 -7.75 2.77
CA LEU A 18 -1.56 -7.89 2.38
C LEU A 18 -0.59 -7.38 3.46
N ILE A 19 -0.86 -6.21 4.05
CA ILE A 19 -0.03 -5.65 5.12
C ILE A 19 -0.09 -6.52 6.37
N ALA A 20 -1.27 -7.05 6.72
CA ALA A 20 -1.45 -7.93 7.88
C ALA A 20 -0.70 -9.26 7.69
N ASP A 21 -0.79 -9.87 6.51
CA ASP A 21 -0.08 -11.10 6.16
C ASP A 21 1.44 -10.90 6.27
N ALA A 22 1.96 -9.85 5.63
CA ALA A 22 3.39 -9.50 5.71
C ALA A 22 3.84 -9.21 7.14
N THR A 23 3.03 -8.50 7.93
CA THR A 23 3.35 -8.25 9.35
C THR A 23 3.41 -9.55 10.16
N SER A 24 2.51 -10.50 9.88
CA SER A 24 2.50 -11.80 10.55
C SER A 24 3.74 -12.64 10.19
N THR A 25 4.21 -12.56 8.95
CA THR A 25 5.41 -13.29 8.50
C THR A 25 6.70 -12.64 8.99
N ASP A 26 6.84 -11.33 8.86
CA ASP A 26 8.07 -10.61 9.16
C ASP A 26 8.20 -10.24 10.65
N GLY A 27 7.10 -10.27 11.40
CA GLY A 27 7.02 -9.84 12.80
C GLY A 27 7.09 -8.32 13.00
N ILE A 28 7.18 -7.55 11.91
CA ILE A 28 7.24 -6.08 11.89
C ILE A 28 6.36 -5.58 10.75
N ALA A 29 5.66 -4.46 10.96
CA ALA A 29 4.84 -3.85 9.93
C ALA A 29 5.71 -3.32 8.78
N PRO A 30 5.42 -3.67 7.51
CA PRO A 30 6.23 -3.27 6.36
C PRO A 30 6.04 -1.80 5.96
N VAL A 31 4.97 -1.16 6.46
CA VAL A 31 4.65 0.26 6.21
C VAL A 31 4.14 0.90 7.51
N GLY A 32 4.33 2.20 7.65
CA GLY A 32 3.87 2.97 8.81
C GLY A 32 2.36 3.23 8.81
N ASP A 33 1.81 3.56 9.98
CA ASP A 33 0.36 3.83 10.15
C ASP A 33 -0.18 4.96 9.26
N GLN A 34 0.69 5.90 8.84
CA GLN A 34 0.28 6.96 7.92
C GLN A 34 -0.16 6.42 6.56
N VAL A 35 0.44 5.31 6.10
CA VAL A 35 0.05 4.63 4.86
C VAL A 35 -1.36 4.07 4.99
N LEU A 36 -1.67 3.42 6.11
CA LEU A 36 -3.01 2.88 6.38
C LEU A 36 -4.09 3.98 6.42
N ARG A 37 -3.77 5.13 7.01
CA ARG A 37 -4.65 6.31 7.00
C ARG A 37 -4.81 6.92 5.62
N ALA A 38 -3.79 6.84 4.77
CA ALA A 38 -3.84 7.39 3.41
C ALA A 38 -4.77 6.60 2.49
N LEU A 39 -5.06 5.31 2.77
CA LEU A 39 -5.89 4.46 1.90
C LEU A 39 -7.30 5.02 1.61
N SER A 40 -7.85 5.83 2.53
CA SER A 40 -9.18 6.43 2.41
C SER A 40 -9.16 7.89 1.95
N HIS A 41 -8.01 8.37 1.44
CA HIS A 41 -7.80 9.76 1.03
C HIS A 41 -7.12 9.81 -0.34
N ASP A 42 -7.19 10.96 -1.02
CA ASP A 42 -6.63 11.20 -2.35
C ASP A 42 -5.26 11.90 -2.35
N ARG A 43 -4.63 11.94 -1.17
CA ARG A 43 -3.40 12.70 -0.89
C ARG A 43 -2.10 11.99 -1.25
N THR A 44 -2.14 10.70 -1.56
CA THR A 44 -0.98 9.91 -2.01
C THR A 44 -1.27 9.21 -3.32
N ARG A 45 -0.24 8.69 -3.98
CA ARG A 45 -0.39 7.83 -5.16
C ARG A 45 -0.15 6.39 -4.78
N HIS A 46 -0.92 5.50 -5.36
CA HIS A 46 -0.92 4.08 -5.09
C HIS A 46 -0.56 3.30 -6.35
N LEU A 47 0.20 2.23 -6.18
CA LEU A 47 0.47 1.24 -7.21
C LEU A 47 0.13 -0.15 -6.66
N LEU A 48 -0.67 -0.92 -7.40
CA LEU A 48 -1.00 -2.30 -7.07
C LEU A 48 -0.41 -3.23 -8.13
N ALA A 49 0.28 -4.27 -7.67
CA ALA A 49 0.64 -5.43 -8.47
C ALA A 49 -0.38 -6.54 -8.18
N VAL A 50 -1.16 -6.91 -9.19
CA VAL A 50 -2.20 -7.95 -9.07
C VAL A 50 -1.83 -9.10 -10.00
N ALA A 51 -1.83 -10.32 -9.48
CA ALA A 51 -1.68 -11.57 -10.25
C ALA A 51 -2.77 -12.54 -9.83
N ASP A 52 -3.43 -13.17 -10.81
CA ASP A 52 -4.52 -14.13 -10.60
C ASP A 52 -5.66 -13.60 -9.72
N GLY A 53 -5.96 -12.30 -9.84
CA GLY A 53 -7.00 -11.63 -9.06
C GLY A 53 -6.60 -11.30 -7.62
N VAL A 54 -5.35 -11.58 -7.23
CA VAL A 54 -4.85 -11.35 -5.88
C VAL A 54 -3.77 -10.27 -5.86
N THR A 55 -3.84 -9.35 -4.90
CA THR A 55 -2.85 -8.27 -4.72
C THR A 55 -1.52 -8.81 -4.21
N GLN A 56 -0.53 -8.95 -5.09
CA GLN A 56 0.82 -9.46 -4.78
C GLN A 56 1.75 -8.37 -4.26
N GLY A 57 1.43 -7.10 -4.48
CA GLY A 57 2.25 -6.01 -4.00
C GLY A 57 1.50 -4.69 -3.99
N TYR A 58 1.91 -3.82 -3.07
CA TYR A 58 1.35 -2.49 -2.89
C TYR A 58 2.48 -1.50 -2.62
N LEU A 59 2.38 -0.32 -3.22
CA LEU A 59 3.26 0.81 -2.95
C LEU A 59 2.43 2.08 -2.75
N ASN A 60 2.72 2.78 -1.66
CA ASN A 60 2.24 4.14 -1.37
C ASN A 60 3.35 5.14 -1.68
N LEU A 61 3.03 6.19 -2.42
CA LEU A 61 3.93 7.31 -2.71
C LEU A 61 3.33 8.61 -2.18
N ALA A 62 3.87 9.07 -1.05
CA ALA A 62 3.59 10.39 -0.52
C ALA A 62 4.27 11.47 -1.38
N PRO A 63 3.57 12.57 -1.72
CA PRO A 63 4.18 13.66 -2.47
C PRO A 63 5.29 14.34 -1.65
N ALA A 64 6.21 15.02 -2.35
CA ALA A 64 7.16 15.89 -1.68
C ALA A 64 6.43 17.11 -1.07
N GLY A 65 6.92 17.57 0.08
CA GLY A 65 6.48 18.78 0.77
C GLY A 65 7.71 19.54 1.28
N GLU A 66 7.76 19.82 2.58
CA GLU A 66 9.01 20.25 3.24
C GLU A 66 10.06 19.13 3.23
N GLU A 67 9.61 17.88 3.27
CA GLU A 67 10.42 16.67 3.12
C GLU A 67 10.37 16.12 1.68
N PRO A 68 11.40 15.38 1.24
CA PRO A 68 11.37 14.65 -0.03
C PRO A 68 10.20 13.67 -0.11
N ALA A 69 9.79 13.33 -1.34
CA ALA A 69 8.78 12.30 -1.57
C ALA A 69 9.23 10.96 -0.95
N MET A 70 8.31 10.29 -0.27
CA MET A 70 8.56 9.02 0.42
C MET A 70 7.71 7.91 -0.20
N ALA A 71 8.35 6.79 -0.49
CA ALA A 71 7.70 5.57 -0.93
C ALA A 71 7.81 4.50 0.14
N GLU A 72 6.69 3.85 0.45
CA GLU A 72 6.63 2.68 1.32
C GLU A 72 5.93 1.56 0.55
N LEU A 73 6.46 0.35 0.62
CA LEU A 73 5.95 -0.79 -0.16
C LEU A 73 5.92 -2.08 0.64
N VAL A 74 5.08 -2.99 0.18
CA VAL A 74 4.99 -4.37 0.66
C VAL A 74 4.77 -5.29 -0.53
N VAL A 75 5.38 -6.48 -0.48
CA VAL A 75 5.15 -7.59 -1.41
C VAL A 75 4.58 -8.74 -0.58
N ARG A 76 3.66 -9.51 -1.16
CA ARG A 76 3.06 -10.67 -0.52
C ARG A 76 4.18 -11.66 -0.13
N PRO A 77 4.20 -12.15 1.13
CA PRO A 77 5.01 -13.31 1.49
C PRO A 77 4.58 -14.53 0.67
N ASP A 78 5.56 -15.34 0.26
CA ASP A 78 5.47 -16.51 -0.63
C ASP A 78 4.21 -17.39 -0.50
#